data_AF-A0A821WTK8-F1
#
_entry.id   AF-A0A821WTK8-F1
#
_cell.length_a   1.000
_cell.length_b   1.000
_cell.length_c   1.000
_cell.angle_alpha   90.00
_cell.angle_beta   90.00
_cell.angle_gamma   90.00
#
_symmetry.space_group_name_H-M   'P 1'
#
loop_
_entity.id
_entity.type
_entity.pdbx_description
1 polymer ?
#
loop_
_entity_poly.entity_id
_entity_poly.type
_entity_poly.pdbx_seq_one_letter_code
_entity_poly.pdbx_strand_id
1 'polypeptide(L)'
;KRKTNLNIKNLTSRTPIIIIPPALTSLITRYNCKELLEDLKYISTEEGKASGTKRDGDILIQRKKGNLTVPYRITDDPLRLTKQD
;
A
#
# COMPACT_ATOMS: atom_id res chain seq x y z
N LYS A 1 45.48 -12.84 -5.43
CA LYS A 1 44.51 -11.74 -5.17
C LYS A 1 43.10 -12.32 -5.13
N ARG A 2 42.54 -12.61 -3.94
CA ARG A 2 41.17 -13.15 -3.78
C ARG A 2 40.17 -12.01 -4.03
N LYS A 3 39.35 -12.12 -5.08
CA LYS A 3 38.21 -11.24 -5.31
C LYS A 3 37.15 -11.56 -4.25
N THR A 4 36.97 -10.68 -3.27
CA THR A 4 35.81 -10.72 -2.38
C THR A 4 34.59 -10.34 -3.20
N ASN A 5 33.74 -11.32 -3.52
CA ASN A 5 32.39 -11.06 -4.00
C ASN A 5 31.66 -10.34 -2.87
N LEU A 6 31.53 -9.02 -3.00
CA LEU A 6 30.65 -8.24 -2.15
C LEU A 6 29.24 -8.76 -2.43
N ASN A 7 28.69 -9.52 -1.50
CA ASN A 7 27.29 -9.92 -1.54
C ASN A 7 26.45 -8.66 -1.34
N ILE A 8 26.18 -7.94 -2.43
CA ILE A 8 25.10 -6.97 -2.45
C ILE A 8 23.85 -7.83 -2.26
N LYS A 9 23.38 -7.91 -1.01
CA LYS A 9 22.00 -8.28 -0.73
C LYS A 9 21.16 -7.25 -1.49
N ASN A 10 20.82 -7.56 -2.74
CA ASN A 10 19.69 -6.96 -3.41
C ASN A 10 18.53 -7.17 -2.44
N LEU A 11 18.04 -6.10 -1.82
CA LEU A 11 16.73 -6.12 -1.19
C LEU A 11 15.78 -6.49 -2.33
N THR A 12 15.47 -7.77 -2.46
CA THR A 12 14.49 -8.30 -3.42
C THR A 12 13.27 -7.43 -3.28
N SER A 13 12.99 -6.62 -4.31
CA SER A 13 12.00 -5.54 -4.31
C SER A 13 10.75 -5.96 -3.54
N ARG A 14 10.64 -5.54 -2.28
CA ARG A 14 9.45 -5.74 -1.48
C ARG A 14 8.41 -4.77 -2.04
N THR A 15 7.17 -5.23 -2.22
CA THR A 15 6.06 -4.35 -2.60
C THR A 15 6.05 -3.14 -1.68
N PRO A 16 6.26 -1.90 -2.20
CA PRO A 16 6.31 -0.71 -1.37
C PRO A 16 5.05 -0.55 -0.51
N ILE A 17 5.24 -0.05 0.71
CA ILE A 17 4.18 0.03 1.71
C ILE A 17 3.78 1.49 1.92
N ILE A 18 2.49 1.76 1.89
CA ILE A 18 1.87 3.03 2.25
C ILE A 18 1.16 2.82 3.59
N ILE A 19 1.54 3.60 4.61
CA ILE A 19 0.86 3.57 5.90
C ILE A 19 -0.12 4.75 5.93
N ILE A 20 -1.38 4.49 6.25
CA ILE A 20 -2.41 5.51 6.46
C ILE A 20 -2.81 5.60 7.93
N PRO A 21 -3.39 6.72 8.39
CA PRO A 21 -3.86 6.83 9.78
C PRO A 21 -4.98 5.82 10.12
N PRO A 22 -4.95 5.16 11.30
CA PRO A 22 -6.00 4.24 11.75
C PRO A 22 -7.21 4.99 12.35
N ALA A 23 -7.80 5.92 11.61
CA ALA A 23 -8.91 6.74 12.07
C ALA A 23 -10.01 6.86 11.00
N LEU A 24 -11.28 6.60 11.38
CA LEU A 24 -12.43 6.77 10.48
C LEU A 24 -12.73 8.24 10.16
N THR A 25 -12.24 9.16 10.99
CA THR A 25 -12.31 10.61 10.76
C THR A 25 -11.19 11.12 9.86
N SER A 26 -10.25 10.25 9.46
CA SER A 26 -9.24 10.59 8.46
C SER A 26 -9.90 10.85 7.11
N LEU A 27 -9.37 11.81 6.36
CA LEU A 27 -9.78 12.05 4.97
C LEU A 27 -9.53 10.83 4.08
N ILE A 28 -8.42 10.12 4.33
CA ILE A 28 -8.04 8.90 3.62
C ILE A 28 -8.15 7.74 4.59
N THR A 29 -9.01 6.79 4.26
CA THR A 29 -9.28 5.57 5.04
C THR A 29 -9.12 4.34 4.15
N ARG A 30 -9.12 3.15 4.76
CA ARG A 30 -9.18 1.88 3.99
C ARG A 30 -10.36 1.81 3.00
N TYR A 31 -11.41 2.59 3.23
CA TYR A 31 -12.63 2.55 2.41
C TYR A 31 -12.53 3.36 1.12
N ASN A 32 -11.60 4.30 1.03
CA ASN A 32 -11.47 5.18 -0.13
C ASN A 32 -10.04 5.23 -0.71
N CYS A 33 -9.06 4.61 -0.05
CA CYS A 33 -7.67 4.72 -0.46
C CYS A 33 -7.41 4.07 -1.82
N LYS A 34 -8.18 3.06 -2.23
CA LYS A 34 -7.98 2.39 -3.52
C LYS A 34 -8.37 3.31 -4.67
N GLU A 35 -9.58 3.83 -4.64
CA GLU A 35 -10.15 4.75 -5.64
C GLU A 35 -9.31 6.02 -5.73
N LEU A 36 -8.84 6.52 -4.58
CA LEU A 36 -8.00 7.70 -4.54
C LEU A 36 -6.61 7.44 -5.14
N LEU A 37 -5.96 6.32 -4.80
CA LEU A 37 -4.56 6.09 -5.17
C LEU A 37 -4.42 5.44 -6.55
N GLU A 38 -5.33 4.56 -6.96
CA GLU A 38 -5.32 3.96 -8.31
C GLU A 38 -5.87 4.94 -9.34
N ASP A 39 -7.09 5.42 -9.10
CA ASP A 39 -7.91 6.13 -10.10
C ASP A 39 -7.88 7.65 -9.95
N LEU A 40 -7.22 8.18 -8.91
CA LEU A 40 -7.24 9.62 -8.57
C LEU A 40 -8.65 10.15 -8.34
N LYS A 41 -9.54 9.29 -7.83
CA LYS A 41 -10.93 9.62 -7.54
C LYS A 41 -11.17 9.60 -6.05
N TYR A 42 -11.49 10.75 -5.47
CA TYR A 42 -11.95 10.81 -4.10
C TYR A 42 -13.40 10.30 -3.98
N ILE A 43 -13.62 9.41 -3.00
CA ILE A 43 -14.94 9.06 -2.49
C ILE A 43 -14.92 9.25 -0.97
N SER A 44 -16.07 9.58 -0.39
CA SER A 44 -16.20 9.65 1.07
C SER A 44 -16.05 8.26 1.70
N THR A 45 -15.69 8.24 2.98
CA THR A 45 -15.62 6.99 3.76
C THR A 45 -16.97 6.30 3.83
N GLU A 46 -18.06 7.07 3.88
CA GLU A 46 -19.45 6.58 3.93
C GLU A 46 -19.83 5.86 2.63
N GLU A 47 -19.52 6.46 1.47
CA GLU A 47 -19.73 5.85 0.15
C GLU A 47 -18.88 4.57 0.00
N GLY A 48 -17.62 4.60 0.42
CA GLY A 48 -16.72 3.45 0.36
C GLY A 48 -17.13 2.29 1.29
N LYS A 49 -17.84 2.57 2.39
CA LYS A 49 -18.48 1.55 3.22
C LYS A 49 -19.70 0.96 2.53
N ALA A 50 -20.53 1.81 1.91
CA ALA A 50 -21.75 1.40 1.22
C ALA A 50 -21.48 0.52 -0.02
N SER A 51 -20.31 0.67 -0.66
CA SER A 51 -19.89 -0.17 -1.79
C SER A 51 -19.50 -1.60 -1.42
N GLY A 52 -19.53 -1.95 -0.12
CA GLY A 52 -19.26 -3.31 0.35
C GLY A 52 -17.77 -3.66 0.48
N THR A 53 -16.88 -2.66 0.49
CA THR A 53 -15.45 -2.85 0.73
C THR A 53 -15.23 -3.52 2.09
N LYS A 54 -14.77 -4.77 2.07
CA LYS A 54 -14.47 -5.54 3.29
C LYS A 54 -13.31 -4.91 4.05
N ARG A 55 -13.40 -4.94 5.38
CA ARG A 55 -12.43 -4.34 6.31
C ARG A 55 -11.13 -5.14 6.46
N ASP A 56 -11.09 -6.37 5.95
CA ASP A 56 -10.07 -7.31 6.39
C ASP A 56 -8.77 -7.17 5.60
N GLY A 57 -7.75 -6.64 6.27
CA GLY A 57 -6.36 -6.78 5.87
C GLY A 57 -5.69 -5.54 5.30
N ASP A 58 -4.61 -5.80 4.56
CA ASP A 58 -3.89 -4.78 3.80
C ASP A 58 -4.48 -4.72 2.39
N ILE A 59 -4.49 -3.53 1.80
CA ILE A 59 -5.05 -3.32 0.46
C ILE A 59 -3.90 -3.31 -0.54
N LEU A 60 -3.93 -4.20 -1.52
CA LEU A 60 -2.98 -4.18 -2.63
C LEU A 60 -3.57 -3.32 -3.75
N ILE A 61 -2.82 -2.30 -4.16
CA ILE A 61 -3.17 -1.43 -5.28
C ILE A 61 -2.15 -1.53 -6.41
N GLN A 62 -2.55 -1.12 -7.61
CA GLN A 62 -1.75 -1.07 -8.83
C GLN A 62 -1.69 0.36 -9.35
N ARG A 63 -0.61 1.09 -9.04
CA ARG A 63 -0.43 2.49 -9.45
C ARG A 63 0.24 2.55 -10.82
N LYS A 64 -0.39 3.23 -11.78
CA LYS A 64 0.24 3.56 -13.08
C LYS A 64 1.24 4.72 -12.91
N LYS A 65 2.48 4.50 -13.37
CA LYS A 65 3.56 5.48 -13.47
C LYS A 65 4.09 5.48 -14.91
N GLY A 66 3.47 6.31 -15.75
CA GLY A 66 3.71 6.27 -17.20
C GLY A 66 3.29 4.92 -17.78
N ASN A 67 4.23 4.21 -18.40
CA ASN A 67 3.98 2.89 -19.02
C ASN A 67 4.17 1.71 -18.06
N LEU A 68 4.53 1.97 -16.79
CA LEU A 68 4.75 0.94 -15.78
C LEU A 68 3.61 0.93 -14.75
N THR A 69 3.16 -0.25 -14.37
CA THR A 69 2.29 -0.44 -13.21
C THR A 69 3.12 -0.93 -12.04
N VAL A 70 3.02 -0.26 -10.89
CA VAL A 70 3.77 -0.60 -9.68
C VAL A 70 2.77 -0.98 -8.59
N PRO A 71 2.92 -2.16 -7.97
CA PRO A 71 2.07 -2.55 -6.85
C PRO A 71 2.46 -1.78 -5.58
N TYR A 72 1.48 -1.35 -4.80
CA TYR A 72 1.69 -0.84 -3.44
C TYR A 72 0.77 -1.58 -2.47
N ARG A 73 1.28 -1.86 -1.27
CA ARG A 73 0.48 -2.38 -0.17
C ARG A 73 0.12 -1.24 0.77
N ILE A 74 -1.15 -1.12 1.12
CA ILE A 74 -1.65 -0.09 2.04
C ILE A 74 -2.05 -0.77 3.34
N THR A 75 -1.59 -0.23 4.47
CA THR A 75 -1.98 -0.67 5.79
C THR A 75 -2.28 0.52 6.69
N ASP A 76 -3.22 0.38 7.63
CA ASP A 76 -3.41 1.33 8.73
C ASP A 76 -2.89 0.78 10.07
N ASP A 77 -2.42 -0.47 10.08
CA ASP A 77 -1.92 -1.15 11.26
C ASP A 77 -0.44 -1.50 11.07
N PRO A 78 0.48 -0.61 11.49
CA PRO A 78 1.90 -0.84 11.35
C PRO A 78 2.41 -2.02 12.18
N LEU A 79 1.64 -2.52 13.17
CA LEU A 79 2.04 -3.68 13.98
C LEU A 79 2.00 -5.00 13.19
N ARG A 80 1.32 -5.02 12.04
CA ARG A 80 1.30 -6.17 11.13
C ARG A 80 2.55 -6.26 10.25
N LEU A 81 3.42 -5.25 10.29
CA LEU A 81 4.68 -5.23 9.56
C LEU A 81 5.78 -5.97 10.32
N THR A 82 6.57 -6.75 9.59
CA THR A 82 7.73 -7.49 10.08
C THR A 82 9.03 -6.77 9.68
N LYS A 83 10.17 -7.21 10.22
CA LYS A 83 11.50 -6.73 9.77
C LYS A 83 11.78 -7.09 8.31
N GLN A 84 11.02 -8.03 7.76
CA GLN A 84 11.12 -8.53 6.40
C GLN A 84 10.19 -7.78 5.44
N ASP A 85 9.45 -6.78 5.91
CA ASP A 85 8.70 -5.83 5.09
C ASP A 85 9.55 -4.59 4.77
#